data_AF-A0A1R1E647-F1
#
_entry.id   AF-A0A1R1E647-F1
#
_cell.length_a   1.000
_cell.length_b   1.000
_cell.length_c   1.000
_cell.angle_alpha   90.00
_cell.angle_beta   90.00
_cell.angle_gamma   90.00
#
_symmetry.space_group_name_H-M   'P 1'
#
loop_
_entity.id
_entity.type
_entity.pdbx_description
1 polymer ?
#
loop_
_entity_poly.entity_id
_entity_poly.type
_entity_poly.pdbx_seq_one_letter_code
_entity_poly.pdbx_strand_id
1 'polypeptide(L)'
;MVNFNRARASVGLSNFVLYYEDYRRYFDQPTASNKEQLARKLLISNPKASSIDAQVTRINYTTIIFSNKWEMEMLKSAINSSHPSMTAAIKTKARELLKSLYSKEHH
;
A
#
# COMPACT_ATOMS: atom_id res chain seq x y z
N MET A 1 -3.11 5.52 -19.55
CA MET A 1 -3.15 4.28 -18.75
C MET A 1 -2.11 4.38 -17.64
N VAL A 2 -2.46 4.12 -16.38
CA VAL A 2 -1.48 4.08 -15.27
C VAL A 2 -0.77 2.73 -15.30
N ASN A 3 0.56 2.72 -15.30
CA ASN A 3 1.35 1.47 -15.23
C ASN A 3 1.80 1.18 -13.79
N PHE A 4 2.25 -0.06 -13.56
CA PHE A 4 2.73 -0.52 -12.25
C PHE A 4 3.79 0.42 -11.65
N ASN A 5 4.78 0.83 -12.44
CA ASN A 5 5.87 1.68 -11.94
C ASN A 5 5.38 3.04 -11.42
N ARG A 6 4.43 3.67 -12.11
CA ARG A 6 3.81 4.92 -11.67
C ARG A 6 3.01 4.72 -10.38
N ALA A 7 2.17 3.68 -10.32
CA ALA A 7 1.40 3.38 -9.12
C ALA A 7 2.30 3.06 -7.93
N ARG A 8 3.32 2.22 -8.13
CA ARG A 8 4.35 1.88 -7.13
C ARG A 8 5.06 3.12 -6.60
N ALA A 9 5.47 4.04 -7.48
CA ALA A 9 6.16 5.26 -7.08
C ALA A 9 5.24 6.20 -6.27
N SER A 10 3.99 6.37 -6.69
CA SER A 10 3.01 7.20 -5.97
C SER A 10 2.64 6.63 -4.60
N VAL A 11 2.53 5.30 -4.48
CA VAL A 11 2.19 4.64 -3.22
C VAL A 11 3.37 4.46 -2.29
N GLY A 12 4.56 4.18 -2.82
CA GLY A 12 5.76 3.88 -2.03
C GLY A 12 5.70 2.52 -1.32
N LEU A 13 6.79 1.76 -1.42
CA LEU A 13 6.84 0.37 -0.95
C LEU A 13 6.66 0.23 0.58
N SER A 14 7.31 1.08 1.38
CA SER A 14 7.18 1.02 2.86
C SER A 14 5.76 1.32 3.28
N ASN A 15 5.18 2.37 2.70
CA ASN A 15 3.84 2.79 3.04
C ASN A 15 2.81 1.74 2.63
N PHE A 16 2.94 1.16 1.44
CA PHE A 16 2.09 0.04 1.01
C PHE A 16 2.10 -1.11 2.03
N VAL A 17 3.29 -1.55 2.47
CA VAL A 17 3.42 -2.66 3.43
C VAL A 17 2.89 -2.30 4.81
N LEU A 18 3.21 -1.10 5.31
CA LEU A 18 2.81 -0.68 6.65
C LEU A 18 1.30 -0.58 6.79
N TYR A 19 0.62 0.00 5.79
CA TYR A 19 -0.82 0.28 5.80
C TYR A 19 -1.62 -0.68 4.90
N TYR A 20 -1.05 -1.84 4.55
CA TYR A 20 -1.67 -2.80 3.63
C TYR A 20 -3.11 -3.13 4.00
N GLU A 21 -3.37 -3.44 5.27
CA GLU A 21 -4.70 -3.82 5.75
C GLU A 21 -5.70 -2.66 5.71
N ASP A 22 -5.25 -1.45 6.05
CA ASP A 22 -6.09 -0.26 5.96
C ASP A 22 -6.49 0.02 4.50
N TYR A 23 -5.53 -0.10 3.58
CA TYR A 23 -5.79 0.01 2.17
C TYR A 23 -6.75 -1.08 1.68
N ARG A 24 -6.55 -2.33 2.11
CA ARG A 24 -7.42 -3.46 1.72
C ARG A 24 -8.84 -3.26 2.22
N ARG A 25 -9.00 -2.86 3.47
CA ARG A 25 -10.31 -2.54 4.06
C ARG A 25 -11.03 -1.44 3.29
N TYR A 26 -10.32 -0.37 2.93
CA TYR A 26 -10.90 0.69 2.10
C TYR A 26 -11.27 0.18 0.71
N PHE A 27 -10.41 -0.63 0.08
CA PHE A 27 -10.68 -1.19 -1.24
C PHE A 27 -11.93 -2.09 -1.25
N ASP A 28 -12.11 -2.89 -0.21
CA ASP A 28 -13.27 -3.77 -0.06
C ASP A 28 -14.56 -2.99 0.24
N GLN A 29 -14.46 -1.81 0.87
CA GLN A 29 -15.59 -0.96 1.27
C GLN A 29 -15.33 0.53 0.97
N PRO A 30 -15.32 0.93 -0.30
CA PRO A 30 -14.91 2.28 -0.70
C PRO A 30 -16.04 3.29 -0.41
N THR A 31 -15.91 4.01 0.70
CA THR A 31 -16.80 5.14 1.04
C THR A 31 -15.99 6.42 1.22
N ALA A 32 -16.64 7.58 1.02
CA ALA A 32 -16.00 8.88 1.22
C ALA A 32 -15.48 9.04 2.67
N SER A 33 -16.27 8.59 3.65
CA SER A 33 -15.88 8.62 5.07
C SER A 33 -14.66 7.74 5.35
N ASN A 34 -14.63 6.49 4.86
CA ASN A 34 -13.47 5.60 5.03
C ASN A 34 -12.22 6.20 4.37
N LYS A 35 -12.38 6.83 3.20
CA LYS A 35 -11.28 7.49 2.49
C LYS A 35 -10.69 8.64 3.30
N GLU A 36 -11.54 9.49 3.87
CA GLU A 36 -11.11 10.62 4.68
C GLU A 36 -10.42 10.15 5.96
N GLN A 37 -10.99 9.16 6.66
CA GLN A 37 -10.37 8.58 7.85
C GLN A 37 -8.99 7.99 7.56
N LEU A 38 -8.86 7.24 6.47
CA LEU A 38 -7.57 6.68 6.04
C LEU A 38 -6.58 7.77 5.66
N ALA A 39 -7.01 8.78 4.89
CA ALA A 39 -6.15 9.89 4.51
C ALA A 39 -5.62 10.65 5.75
N ARG A 40 -6.48 10.88 6.75
CA ARG A 40 -6.10 11.52 8.02
C ARG A 40 -5.12 10.64 8.82
N LYS A 41 -5.36 9.33 8.90
CA LYS A 41 -4.45 8.37 9.54
C LYS A 41 -3.06 8.41 8.89
N LEU A 42 -2.99 8.37 7.56
CA LEU A 42 -1.74 8.43 6.79
C LEU A 42 -1.00 9.77 6.97
N LEU A 43 -1.75 10.87 7.12
CA LEU A 43 -1.19 12.19 7.36
C LEU A 43 -0.57 12.28 8.76
N ILE A 44 -1.31 11.88 9.81
CA ILE A 44 -0.85 11.96 11.22
C ILE A 44 0.36 11.06 11.47
N SER A 45 0.36 9.87 10.87
CA SER A 45 1.41 8.87 11.10
C SER A 45 2.70 9.13 10.31
N ASN A 46 2.73 10.15 9.45
CA ASN A 46 3.91 10.56 8.70
C ASN A 46 4.19 12.06 8.89
N PRO A 47 5.13 12.44 9.77
CA PRO A 47 5.48 13.85 10.02
C PRO A 47 5.97 14.60 8.77
N LYS A 48 6.39 13.89 7.72
CA LYS A 48 6.87 14.45 6.45
C LYS A 48 5.78 14.49 5.37
N ALA A 49 4.55 14.10 5.68
CA ALA A 49 3.45 14.15 4.73
C ALA A 49 3.09 15.60 4.40
N SER A 50 2.93 15.88 3.10
CA SER A 50 2.77 17.24 2.59
C SER A 50 1.34 17.79 2.70
N SER A 51 0.33 16.94 2.51
CA SER A 51 -1.09 17.33 2.60
C SER A 51 -2.02 16.12 2.66
N ILE A 52 -3.28 16.37 3.03
CA ILE A 52 -4.36 15.38 2.97
C ILE A 52 -4.61 14.91 1.53
N ASP A 53 -4.56 15.81 0.54
CA ASP A 53 -4.78 15.51 -0.87
C ASP A 53 -3.71 14.56 -1.43
N ALA A 54 -2.47 14.68 -0.96
CA ALA A 54 -1.41 13.74 -1.30
C ALA A 54 -1.72 12.33 -0.76
N GLN A 55 -2.35 12.21 0.42
CA GLN A 55 -2.77 10.91 0.94
C GLN A 55 -3.99 10.37 0.20
N VAL A 56 -4.94 11.22 -0.19
CA VAL A 56 -6.06 10.82 -1.06
C VAL A 56 -5.54 10.29 -2.40
N THR A 57 -4.56 10.98 -2.98
CA THR A 57 -3.88 10.52 -4.21
C THR A 57 -3.23 9.16 -4.00
N ARG A 58 -2.53 8.97 -2.88
CA ARG A 58 -1.93 7.69 -2.51
C ARG A 58 -2.97 6.57 -2.44
N ILE A 59 -4.09 6.80 -1.75
CA ILE A 59 -5.20 5.84 -1.64
C ILE A 59 -5.77 5.48 -3.02
N ASN A 60 -5.92 6.47 -3.91
CA ASN A 60 -6.39 6.24 -5.28
C ASN A 60 -5.43 5.32 -6.05
N TYR A 61 -4.12 5.54 -5.96
CA TYR A 61 -3.15 4.66 -6.60
C TYR A 61 -3.12 3.26 -5.97
N THR A 62 -3.34 3.13 -4.66
CA THR A 62 -3.45 1.80 -4.05
C THR A 62 -4.69 1.05 -4.53
N THR A 63 -5.80 1.76 -4.78
CA THR A 63 -7.00 1.19 -5.40
C THR A 63 -6.67 0.62 -6.78
N ILE A 64 -5.90 1.35 -7.59
CA ILE A 64 -5.43 0.88 -8.90
C ILE A 64 -4.58 -0.40 -8.76
N ILE A 65 -3.68 -0.46 -7.77
CA ILE A 65 -2.85 -1.65 -7.51
C ILE A 65 -3.73 -2.88 -7.26
N PHE A 66 -4.70 -2.77 -6.35
CA PHE A 66 -5.61 -3.88 -6.04
C PHE A 66 -6.51 -4.27 -7.22
N SER A 67 -7.05 -3.30 -7.97
CA SER A 67 -7.86 -3.59 -9.15
C SER A 67 -7.09 -4.36 -10.23
N ASN A 68 -5.77 -4.17 -10.33
CA ASN A 68 -4.91 -4.85 -11.29
C ASN A 68 -4.23 -6.11 -10.73
N LYS A 69 -4.54 -6.51 -9.50
CA LYS A 69 -3.91 -7.65 -8.80
C LYS A 69 -2.39 -7.53 -8.65
N TRP A 70 -1.88 -6.31 -8.46
CA TRP A 70 -0.44 -6.02 -8.36
C TRP A 70 0.11 -6.11 -6.92
N GLU A 71 -0.66 -6.63 -5.97
CA GLU A 71 -0.24 -6.76 -4.57
C GLU A 71 1.04 -7.57 -4.44
N MET A 72 1.11 -8.73 -5.10
CA MET A 72 2.27 -9.60 -5.04
C MET A 72 3.52 -8.93 -5.60
N GLU A 73 3.38 -8.17 -6.69
CA GLU A 73 4.48 -7.41 -7.30
C GLU A 73 4.98 -6.30 -6.37
N MET A 74 4.07 -5.60 -5.70
CA MET A 74 4.42 -4.61 -4.67
C MET A 74 5.19 -5.24 -3.50
N LEU A 75 4.70 -6.37 -2.98
CA LEU A 75 5.33 -7.05 -1.84
C LEU A 75 6.70 -7.62 -2.20
N LYS A 76 6.84 -8.26 -3.37
CA LYS A 76 8.14 -8.73 -3.90
C LYS A 76 9.11 -7.56 -4.09
N SER A 77 8.62 -6.44 -4.63
CA SER A 77 9.42 -5.21 -4.77
C SER A 77 9.91 -4.67 -3.43
N ALA A 78 9.06 -4.71 -2.38
CA ALA A 78 9.45 -4.28 -1.04
C ALA A 78 10.53 -5.20 -0.42
N ILE A 79 10.38 -6.51 -0.56
CA ILE A 79 11.34 -7.51 -0.06
C ILE A 79 12.73 -7.30 -0.70
N ASN A 80 12.75 -7.07 -2.01
CA ASN A 80 13.97 -6.96 -2.81
C ASN A 80 14.61 -5.56 -2.79
N SER A 81 13.90 -4.54 -2.29
CA SER A 81 14.41 -3.17 -2.30
C SER A 81 15.56 -2.97 -1.32
N SER A 82 16.59 -2.25 -1.75
CA SER A 82 17.76 -1.84 -0.95
C SER A 82 17.61 -0.45 -0.32
N HIS A 83 16.48 0.23 -0.54
CA HIS A 83 16.27 1.60 -0.06
C HIS A 83 16.28 1.68 1.48
N PRO A 84 16.89 2.71 2.11
CA PRO A 84 17.00 2.79 3.58
C PRO A 84 15.68 2.75 4.36
N SER A 85 14.57 3.18 3.73
CA SER A 85 13.24 3.07 4.34
C SER A 85 12.70 1.63 4.42
N MET A 86 13.38 0.65 3.82
CA MET A 86 13.03 -0.78 3.84
C MET A 86 13.75 -1.50 4.97
N THR A 87 13.27 -1.30 6.19
CA THR A 87 13.84 -1.98 7.37
C THR A 87 13.57 -3.49 7.34
N ALA A 88 14.32 -4.25 8.14
CA ALA A 88 14.10 -5.68 8.30
C ALA A 88 12.65 -5.99 8.71
N ALA A 89 12.08 -5.21 9.63
CA ALA A 89 10.69 -5.36 10.06
C ALA A 89 9.68 -5.19 8.91
N ILE A 90 9.87 -4.19 8.03
CA ILE A 90 9.02 -4.00 6.85
C ILE A 90 9.14 -5.18 5.89
N LYS A 91 10.36 -5.69 5.65
CA LYS A 91 10.56 -6.86 4.79
C LYS A 91 9.94 -8.14 5.38
N THR A 92 10.01 -8.33 6.69
CA THR A 92 9.35 -9.45 7.38
C THR A 92 7.84 -9.37 7.20
N LYS A 93 7.22 -8.22 7.48
CA LYS A 93 5.78 -8.00 7.25
C LYS A 93 5.39 -8.25 5.79
N ALA A 94 6.21 -7.79 4.83
CA ALA A 94 5.95 -8.02 3.41
C ALA A 94 5.96 -9.52 3.04
N ARG A 95 6.85 -10.33 3.64
CA ARG A 95 6.88 -11.78 3.44
C ARG A 95 5.65 -12.47 4.02
N GLU A 96 5.22 -12.06 5.20
CA GLU A 96 4.02 -12.60 5.86
C GLU A 96 2.75 -12.32 5.02
N LEU A 97 2.60 -11.07 4.55
CA LEU A 97 1.51 -10.69 3.65
C LEU A 97 1.55 -11.50 2.36
N LEU A 98 2.73 -11.69 1.76
CA LEU A 98 2.88 -12.45 0.52
C LEU A 98 2.49 -13.91 0.71
N LYS A 99 2.90 -14.53 1.83
CA LYS A 99 2.49 -15.89 2.20
C LYS A 99 0.97 -16.00 2.34
N SER A 100 0.33 -15.03 3.00
CA SER A 100 -1.12 -15.00 3.17
C SER A 100 -1.85 -14.91 1.83
N LEU A 101 -1.34 -14.15 0.86
CA LEU A 101 -1.92 -14.06 -0.47
C LEU A 101 -1.84 -15.40 -1.21
N TYR A 102 -0.70 -16.08 -1.19
CA TYR A 102 -0.56 -17.41 -1.79
C TYR A 102 -1.57 -18.42 -1.21
N SER A 103 -1.80 -18.39 0.11
CA SER A 103 -2.78 -19.29 0.74
C SER A 103 -4.23 -19.02 0.32
N LYS A 104 -4.57 -17.79 -0.12
CA LYS A 104 -5.92 -17.43 -0.55
C LYS A 104 -6.22 -17.79 -2.00
N GLU A 105 -5.20 -18.00 -2.84
CA GLU A 105 -5.37 -18.39 -4.25
C GLU A 105 -5.50 -19.92 -4.45
N HIS A 106 -5.28 -20.71 -3.40
CA HIS A 106 -5.32 -22.18 -3.43
C HIS A 106 -6.47 -22.80 -2.62
N HIS A 107 -7.51 -22.02 -2.33
CA HIS A 107 -8.80 -22.46 -1.76
C HIS A 107 -9.93 -22.02 -2.68
#